data_AF-A0A922PV09-F1
#
_entry.id   AF-A0A922PV09-F1
#
_cell.length_a   1.000
_cell.length_b   1.000
_cell.length_c   1.000
_cell.angle_alpha   90.00
_cell.angle_beta   90.00
_cell.angle_gamma   90.00
#
_symmetry.space_group_name_H-M   'P 1'
#
loop_
_entity.id
_entity.type
_entity.pdbx_description
1 polymer ?
#
loop_
_entity_poly.entity_id
_entity_poly.type
_entity_poly.pdbx_seq_one_letter_code
_entity_poly.pdbx_strand_id
1 'polypeptide(L)' 'MQFLNVVKTALNSSYATILAGMFDELDIPEVVGTIAGNDTLIIISKDNADAKLVYNLITKHINARIV' A
#
# COMPACT_ATOMS: atom_id res chain seq x y z
N MET A 1 -16.03 -3.58 8.24
CA MET A 1 -14.62 -3.61 8.72
C MET A 1 -13.74 -3.11 7.58
N GLN A 2 -12.78 -2.22 7.84
CA GLN A 2 -11.96 -1.55 6.82
C GLN A 2 -10.48 -1.86 7.11
N PHE A 3 -10.02 -2.99 6.57
CA PHE A 3 -8.67 -3.52 6.72
C PHE A 3 -7.82 -3.33 5.45
N LEU A 4 -8.22 -2.39 4.60
CA LEU A 4 -7.62 -2.13 3.28
C LEU A 4 -7.06 -0.72 3.22
N ASN A 5 -5.84 -0.60 2.70
CA ASN A 5 -5.29 0.67 2.22
C ASN A 5 -5.23 0.65 0.69
N VAL A 6 -5.65 1.75 0.06
CA VAL A 6 -5.61 1.90 -1.41
C VAL A 6 -4.64 3.02 -1.75
N VAL A 7 -3.60 2.69 -2.51
CA VAL A 7 -2.57 3.63 -2.96
C VAL A 7 -2.71 3.84 -4.46
N LYS A 8 -2.73 5.11 -4.88
CA LYS A 8 -2.63 5.47 -6.29
C LYS A 8 -1.22 5.87 -6.68
N THR A 9 -0.79 5.37 -7.82
CA THR A 9 0.49 5.70 -8.45
C THR A 9 0.25 6.45 -9.75
N ALA A 10 1.32 6.90 -10.41
CA ALA A 10 1.22 7.52 -11.73
C ALA A 10 0.57 6.57 -12.75
N LEU A 11 -0.25 7.12 -13.64
CA LEU A 11 -0.90 6.37 -14.72
C LEU A 11 0.13 5.74 -15.66
N ASN A 12 -0.15 4.53 -16.14
CA ASN A 12 0.63 3.82 -17.17
C ASN A 12 2.11 3.62 -16.84
N SER A 13 2.45 3.48 -15.55
CA SER A 13 3.83 3.39 -15.06
C SER A 13 4.24 2.00 -14.57
N SER A 14 3.28 1.07 -14.41
CA SER A 14 3.47 -0.21 -13.70
C SER A 14 3.96 -0.07 -12.24
N TYR A 15 3.95 1.15 -11.68
CA TYR A 15 4.47 1.41 -10.33
C TYR A 15 3.68 0.69 -9.24
N ALA A 16 2.38 0.46 -9.42
CA ALA A 16 1.61 -0.31 -8.45
C ALA A 16 2.14 -1.75 -8.32
N THR A 17 2.55 -2.38 -9.42
CA THR A 17 3.15 -3.73 -9.42
C THR A 17 4.53 -3.73 -8.77
N ILE A 18 5.37 -2.75 -9.06
CA ILE A 18 6.70 -2.62 -8.44
C ILE A 18 6.57 -2.42 -6.93
N LEU A 19 5.68 -1.52 -6.50
CA LEU A 19 5.45 -1.29 -5.07
C LEU A 19 4.90 -2.54 -4.37
N ALA A 20 3.99 -3.29 -4.99
CA ALA A 20 3.52 -4.56 -4.43
C ALA A 20 4.69 -5.52 -4.14
N GLY A 21 5.57 -5.74 -5.12
CA GLY A 21 6.74 -6.59 -4.93
C GLY A 21 7.65 -6.12 -3.80
N MET A 22 7.85 -4.81 -3.67
CA MET A 22 8.63 -4.26 -2.55
C MET A 22 7.95 -4.48 -1.19
N PHE A 23 6.62 -4.34 -1.11
CA PHE A 23 5.86 -4.63 0.12
C PHE A 23 5.96 -6.11 0.50
N ASP A 24 5.89 -7.00 -0.48
CA ASP A 24 6.01 -8.44 -0.28
C ASP A 24 7.44 -8.83 0.18
N GLU A 25 8.48 -8.17 -0.34
CA GLU A 25 9.88 -8.39 0.06
C GLU A 25 10.22 -7.87 1.46
N LEU A 26 9.56 -6.79 1.91
CA LEU A 26 9.84 -6.15 3.20
C LEU A 26 9.28 -6.93 4.42
N ASP A 27 8.44 -7.95 4.19
CA ASP A 27 7.82 -8.79 5.22
C ASP A 27 7.20 -7.97 6.37
N ILE A 28 6.39 -6.97 6.01
CA ILE A 28 5.76 -6.05 6.96
C ILE A 28 4.70 -6.82 7.76
N PRO A 29 4.83 -6.99 9.10
CA PRO A 29 3.96 -7.87 9.88
C PRO A 29 2.47 -7.51 9.81
N GLU A 30 2.15 -6.23 9.63
CA GLU A 30 0.79 -5.71 9.53
C GLU A 30 0.14 -5.93 8.14
N VAL A 31 0.89 -6.47 7.16
CA VAL A 31 0.43 -6.72 5.80
C VAL A 31 0.24 -8.23 5.59
N VAL A 32 -1.00 -8.63 5.30
CA VAL A 32 -1.35 -10.01 4.92
C VAL A 32 -1.01 -10.28 3.45
N GLY A 33 -1.10 -9.24 2.61
CA GLY A 33 -0.72 -9.33 1.20
C GLY A 33 -1.12 -8.10 0.39
N THR A 34 -0.76 -8.13 -0.88
CA THR A 34 -0.99 -7.03 -1.82
C THR A 34 -1.73 -7.49 -3.08
N ILE A 35 -2.49 -6.58 -3.71
CA ILE A 35 -3.04 -6.75 -5.07
C ILE A 35 -2.70 -5.49 -5.86
N ALA A 36 -1.95 -5.65 -6.95
CA ALA A 36 -1.60 -4.56 -7.84
C ALA A 36 -2.35 -4.65 -9.17
N GLY A 37 -2.89 -3.51 -9.61
CA GLY A 37 -3.21 -3.25 -11.00
C GLY A 37 -2.07 -2.49 -11.70
N ASN A 38 -2.42 -1.66 -12.68
CA ASN A 38 -1.47 -0.77 -13.36
C ASN A 38 -1.06 0.42 -12.47
N ASP A 39 -2.06 1.14 -11.94
CA ASP A 39 -1.87 2.41 -11.23
C ASP A 39 -2.48 2.42 -9.81
N THR A 40 -3.06 1.30 -9.37
CA THR A 40 -3.59 1.14 -7.99
C THR A 40 -3.03 -0.09 -7.34
N LEU A 41 -2.59 0.09 -6.10
CA LEU A 41 -2.16 -0.94 -5.18
C LEU A 41 -3.17 -1.02 -4.04
N ILE A 42 -3.66 -2.23 -3.77
CA ILE A 42 -4.45 -2.55 -2.58
C ILE A 42 -3.53 -3.30 -1.62
N ILE A 43 -3.43 -2.81 -0.39
CA ILE A 43 -2.69 -3.44 0.69
C ILE A 43 -3.70 -3.96 1.71
N ILE A 44 -3.62 -5.24 2.01
CA ILE A 44 -4.56 -5.96 2.85
C ILE A 44 -3.90 -6.21 4.21
N SER A 45 -4.53 -5.76 5.29
CA SER A 45 -4.12 -6.02 6.67
C SER A 45 -5.05 -7.03 7.35
N LYS A 46 -4.62 -7.57 8.49
CA LYS A 46 -5.40 -8.56 9.25
C LYS A 46 -6.66 -7.93 9.88
N ASP A 47 -6.54 -6.70 10.35
CA ASP A 47 -7.64 -5.95 10.96
C ASP A 47 -7.50 -4.43 10.76
N ASN A 48 -8.43 -3.66 11.34
CA ASN A 48 -8.46 -2.20 11.20
C ASN A 48 -7.29 -1.51 11.95
N ALA A 49 -6.76 -2.12 13.01
CA ALA A 49 -5.66 -1.53 13.78
C ALA A 49 -4.36 -1.62 12.96
N ASP A 50 -4.09 -2.79 12.40
CA ASP A 50 -2.96 -3.02 11.49
C ASP A 50 -3.07 -2.14 10.24
N ALA A 51 -4.26 -2.04 9.64
CA ALA A 51 -4.48 -1.16 8.50
C ALA A 51 -4.16 0.32 8.83
N LYS A 52 -4.43 0.76 10.05
CA LYS A 52 -4.09 2.13 10.49
C LYS A 52 -2.59 2.33 10.67
N LEU A 53 -1.85 1.31 11.12
CA LEU A 53 -0.38 1.37 11.19
C LEU A 53 0.23 1.48 9.80
N VAL A 54 -0.25 0.68 8.84
CA VAL A 54 0.16 0.75 7.43
C VAL A 54 -0.15 2.13 6.82
N TYR A 55 -1.35 2.67 7.05
CA TYR A 55 -1.72 4.02 6.61
C TYR A 55 -0.75 5.08 7.14
N ASN A 56 -0.43 5.02 8.44
CA ASN A 56 0.50 5.96 9.07
C ASN A 56 1.92 5.81 8.53
N LEU A 57 2.38 4.57 8.29
CA LEU A 57 3.67 4.31 7.67
C LEU A 57 3.76 4.96 6.29
N ILE A 58 2.74 4.77 5.45
CA ILE A 58 2.71 5.32 4.09
C ILE A 58 2.68 6.85 4.14
N THR A 59 1.75 7.44 4.88
CA THR A 59 1.57 8.91 4.95
C THR A 59 2.73 9.63 5.64
N LYS A 60 3.48 8.96 6.52
CA LYS A 60 4.72 9.51 7.08
C LYS A 60 5.82 9.68 6.03
N HIS A 61 5.85 8.83 5.00
CA HIS A 61 6.92 8.82 3.99
C HIS A 61 6.50 9.38 2.62
N ILE A 62 5.20 9.54 2.36
CA ILE A 62 4.70 10.26 1.19
C ILE A 62 4.58 11.74 1.53
N ASN A 63 5.26 12.60 0.77
CA ASN A 63 5.08 14.03 0.87
C ASN A 63 3.82 14.44 0.10
N ALA A 64 2.84 15.04 0.77
CA ALA A 64 1.51 15.39 0.23
C ALA A 64 1.51 16.43 -0.93
N ARG A 65 2.67 16.77 -1.49
CA ARG A 65 2.83 17.66 -2.65
C ARG A 65 2.81 16.94 -4.00
N ILE A 66 2.79 15.61 -4.02
CA ILE A 66 2.71 14.82 -5.25
C ILE A 66 1.60 13.78 -5.10
N VAL A 67 0.36 14.25 -5.18
CA VAL A 67 -0.85 13.49 -5.55
C VAL A 67 -1.76 14.41 -6.32
#